data_AF-A0A818CD83-F1
#
_entry.id   AF-A0A818CD83-F1
#
_cell.length_a   1.000
_cell.length_b   1.000
_cell.length_c   1.000
_cell.angle_alpha   90.00
_cell.angle_beta   90.00
_cell.angle_gamma   90.00
#
_symmetry.space_group_name_H-M   'P 1'
#
loop_
_entity.id
_entity.type
_entity.pdbx_description
1 polymer ?
#
loop_
_entity_poly.entity_id
_entity_poly.type
_entity_poly.pdbx_seq_one_letter_code
_entity_poly.pdbx_strand_id
1 'polypeptide(L)'
;MSATADISNTNFTTISNKTTERLVRNIPLLMNQSRSPMPLQRQEIKERLDSGSQNKTIVDLDEIIEKWVWKMWELSKRSREDSKYRREELDIKLNWKRVNFWQSDAVFTRPTQLRMPKSQILFKTHFSNNTDREQEYSLHAQRSTTTTLNFTFTRGFTKEKEGCVKLKLPNEVLEVGGGLRHEQRVDYGRDSTFETQMTWSADSAIRVAPQSRANAELCITEEEYGADFSVEVRFSGRISAMISTRNNTGGYYKYMEGDLATIFSDALRSGNSGASGGQFEVHEPTQTVRTVMLGKCAFRYGIEQHVHVEQGKLADLSSNVTNEPPPRYRPVFVSHENH
;
A
#
# COMPACT_ATOMS: atom_id res chain seq x y z
N MET A 1 -15.59 -62.39 -19.32
CA MET A 1 -16.76 -61.68 -19.90
C MET A 1 -16.57 -60.22 -19.53
N SER A 2 -15.85 -59.44 -20.34
CA SER A 2 -16.31 -58.71 -21.54
C SER A 2 -17.20 -57.49 -21.21
N ALA A 3 -16.79 -56.35 -21.81
CA ALA A 3 -17.47 -55.06 -22.04
C ALA A 3 -16.98 -53.91 -21.12
N THR A 4 -15.97 -53.08 -21.44
CA THR A 4 -15.80 -52.03 -22.50
C THR A 4 -16.97 -51.06 -22.71
N ALA A 5 -16.75 -49.79 -22.34
CA ALA A 5 -17.06 -48.61 -23.17
C ALA A 5 -16.29 -47.37 -22.67
N ASP A 6 -15.61 -46.71 -23.61
CA ASP A 6 -14.81 -45.48 -23.52
C ASP A 6 -15.64 -44.21 -23.24
N ILE A 7 -14.97 -43.09 -22.91
CA ILE A 7 -14.98 -41.83 -23.69
C ILE A 7 -13.96 -40.79 -23.13
N SER A 8 -12.97 -40.51 -23.98
CA SER A 8 -12.21 -39.28 -24.27
C SER A 8 -11.55 -38.37 -23.20
N ASN A 9 -10.22 -38.34 -23.29
CA ASN A 9 -9.27 -37.21 -23.29
C ASN A 9 -9.81 -35.76 -23.30
N THR A 10 -9.23 -34.93 -22.43
CA THR A 10 -8.54 -33.67 -22.81
C THR A 10 -7.50 -33.30 -21.75
N ASN A 11 -6.21 -33.34 -22.12
CA ASN A 11 -5.09 -32.88 -21.30
C ASN A 11 -4.86 -31.39 -21.54
N PHE A 12 -4.90 -30.57 -20.49
CA PHE A 12 -4.33 -29.22 -20.49
C PHE A 12 -2.94 -29.27 -19.86
N THR A 13 -1.91 -29.09 -20.69
CA THR A 13 -0.51 -29.00 -20.23
C THR A 13 -0.14 -27.54 -20.03
N THR A 14 -0.19 -27.06 -18.80
CA THR A 14 0.39 -25.77 -18.40
C THR A 14 1.90 -25.94 -18.22
N ILE A 15 2.70 -25.39 -19.14
CA ILE A 15 4.17 -25.40 -19.03
C ILE A 15 4.59 -24.14 -18.25
N SER A 16 4.89 -24.34 -16.96
CA SER A 16 5.66 -23.41 -16.14
C SER A 16 7.15 -23.60 -16.46
N ASN A 17 7.78 -22.59 -17.06
CA ASN A 17 9.23 -22.63 -17.30
C ASN A 17 9.99 -21.95 -16.17
N LYS A 18 10.80 -22.77 -15.50
CA LYS A 18 11.76 -22.40 -14.46
C LYS A 18 12.92 -21.59 -15.05
N THR A 19 13.29 -20.55 -14.29
CA THR A 19 14.50 -19.72 -14.41
C THR A 19 15.76 -20.56 -14.61
N THR A 20 16.53 -20.28 -15.65
CA THR A 20 17.90 -20.79 -15.81
C THR A 20 18.84 -19.61 -16.01
N GLU A 21 19.70 -19.35 -15.03
CA GLU A 21 20.80 -18.39 -15.12
C GLU A 21 21.92 -18.93 -16.01
N ARG A 22 22.34 -18.17 -17.03
CA ARG A 22 23.64 -18.36 -17.68
C ARG A 22 24.31 -17.00 -17.93
N LEU A 23 25.52 -16.86 -17.39
CA LEU A 23 26.46 -15.77 -17.66
C LEU A 23 26.78 -15.67 -19.16
N VAL A 24 26.58 -14.50 -19.76
CA VAL A 24 27.25 -14.09 -21.00
C VAL A 24 27.82 -12.69 -20.82
N ARG A 25 29.05 -12.51 -21.34
CA ARG A 25 29.98 -11.41 -21.11
C ARG A 25 29.47 -10.06 -21.65
N ASN A 26 29.69 -9.01 -20.84
CA ASN A 26 29.35 -7.61 -21.13
C ASN A 26 30.24 -6.97 -22.21
N ILE A 27 29.62 -6.22 -23.12
CA ILE A 27 30.24 -5.12 -23.89
C ILE A 27 29.42 -3.86 -23.56
N PRO A 28 30.02 -2.76 -23.04
CA PRO A 28 29.24 -1.60 -22.61
C PRO A 28 28.94 -0.67 -23.80
N LEU A 29 27.65 -0.50 -24.11
CA LEU A 29 27.18 0.67 -24.87
C LEU A 29 26.70 1.73 -23.87
N LEU A 30 27.40 2.87 -23.86
CA LEU A 30 27.05 4.08 -23.13
C LEU A 30 25.70 4.61 -23.64
N MET A 31 24.66 4.51 -22.81
CA MET A 31 23.43 5.28 -23.00
C MET A 31 23.29 6.33 -21.90
N ASN A 32 23.19 7.58 -22.36
CA ASN A 32 22.87 8.77 -21.59
C ASN A 32 21.61 8.55 -20.74
N GLN A 33 21.75 8.60 -19.41
CA GLN A 33 20.61 8.71 -18.51
C GLN A 33 20.08 10.13 -18.55
N SER A 34 19.03 10.38 -19.34
CA SER A 34 18.19 11.56 -19.13
C SER A 34 17.33 11.30 -17.89
N ARG A 35 17.49 12.14 -16.86
CA ARG A 35 16.61 12.15 -15.69
C ARG A 35 15.19 12.51 -16.16
N SER A 36 14.31 11.52 -16.16
CA SER A 36 12.89 11.74 -16.40
C SER A 36 12.27 12.53 -15.22
N PRO A 37 11.45 13.56 -15.48
CA PRO A 37 10.71 14.25 -14.43
C PRO A 37 9.64 13.32 -13.84
N MET A 38 9.43 13.42 -12.52
CA MET A 38 8.41 12.65 -11.80
C MET A 38 7.01 12.77 -12.47
N PRO A 39 6.27 11.68 -12.69
CA PRO A 39 5.01 11.72 -13.42
C PRO A 39 3.89 12.34 -12.59
N LEU A 40 3.11 13.23 -13.25
CA LEU A 40 1.92 13.93 -12.75
C LEU A 40 0.85 13.01 -12.10
N GLN A 41 0.83 11.72 -12.44
CA GLN A 41 -0.09 10.72 -11.88
C GLN A 41 0.06 10.48 -10.37
N ARG A 42 1.22 10.81 -9.79
CA ARG A 42 1.45 10.69 -8.33
C ARG A 42 0.65 11.75 -7.54
N GLN A 43 0.27 12.87 -8.18
CA GLN A 43 -0.57 13.91 -7.56
C GLN A 43 -2.05 13.54 -7.57
N GLU A 44 -2.56 12.96 -8.66
CA GLU A 44 -3.99 12.60 -8.78
C GLU A 44 -4.45 11.53 -7.77
N ILE A 45 -3.58 10.55 -7.47
CA ILE A 45 -3.89 9.51 -6.48
C ILE A 45 -3.97 10.10 -5.06
N LYS A 46 -3.09 11.05 -4.74
CA LYS A 46 -3.11 11.75 -3.46
C LYS A 46 -4.34 12.64 -3.32
N GLU A 47 -4.69 13.38 -4.37
CA GLU A 47 -5.88 14.24 -4.41
C GLU A 47 -7.20 13.45 -4.30
N ARG A 48 -7.27 12.22 -4.83
CA ARG A 48 -8.44 11.34 -4.66
C ARG A 48 -8.61 10.76 -3.25
N LEU A 49 -7.51 10.63 -2.50
CA LEU A 49 -7.53 10.28 -1.07
C LEU A 49 -7.87 11.49 -0.19
N ASP A 50 -7.47 12.69 -0.60
CA ASP A 50 -7.68 13.95 0.13
C ASP A 50 -9.05 14.63 -0.14
N SER A 51 -9.81 14.23 -1.16
CA SER A 51 -11.10 14.86 -1.54
C SER A 51 -12.25 14.59 -0.58
N GLY A 52 -12.05 13.75 0.44
CA GLY A 52 -12.96 13.60 1.56
C GLY A 52 -12.28 13.99 2.86
N SER A 53 -12.39 15.27 3.25
CA SER A 53 -12.11 15.72 4.62
C SER A 53 -13.09 15.04 5.58
N GLN A 54 -12.84 13.77 5.85
CA GLN A 54 -13.46 13.00 6.92
C GLN A 54 -12.65 13.31 8.17
N ASN A 55 -13.31 13.71 9.25
CA ASN A 55 -12.67 14.02 10.52
C ASN A 55 -11.78 12.86 10.99
N LYS A 56 -10.48 12.95 10.69
CA LYS A 56 -9.49 11.95 11.06
C LYS A 56 -9.37 11.95 12.58
N THR A 57 -9.86 10.88 13.21
CA THR A 57 -9.92 10.74 14.66
C THR A 57 -8.84 9.76 15.09
N ILE A 58 -7.60 10.26 15.21
CA ILE A 58 -6.46 9.50 15.71
C ILE A 58 -6.15 9.93 17.13
N VAL A 59 -6.23 9.00 18.06
CA VAL A 59 -6.03 9.24 19.49
C VAL A 59 -4.64 8.82 19.91
N ASP A 60 -3.91 9.68 20.62
CA ASP A 60 -2.64 9.29 21.22
C ASP A 60 -2.88 8.56 22.56
N LEU A 61 -2.54 7.28 22.62
CA LEU A 61 -2.68 6.51 23.87
C LEU A 61 -1.71 6.99 24.94
N ASP A 62 -0.54 7.50 24.55
CA ASP A 62 0.45 8.02 25.49
C ASP A 62 -0.12 9.24 26.22
N GLU A 63 -0.82 10.13 25.51
CA GLU A 63 -1.47 11.32 26.10
C GLU A 63 -2.55 10.95 27.14
N ILE A 64 -3.35 9.91 26.88
CA ILE A 64 -4.36 9.42 27.84
C ILE A 64 -3.69 8.96 29.13
N ILE A 65 -2.61 8.20 28.99
CA ILE A 65 -1.90 7.63 30.14
C ILE A 65 -1.12 8.71 30.88
N GLU A 66 -0.47 9.64 30.18
CA GLU A 66 0.23 10.76 30.78
C GLU A 66 -0.71 11.63 31.62
N LYS A 67 -1.93 11.91 31.14
CA LYS A 67 -2.95 12.61 31.94
C LYS A 67 -3.27 11.87 33.23
N TRP A 68 -3.40 10.54 33.17
CA TRP A 68 -3.59 9.71 34.37
C TRP A 68 -2.37 9.78 35.31
N VAL A 69 -1.14 9.68 34.78
CA VAL A 69 0.09 9.80 35.57
C VAL A 69 0.15 11.14 36.29
N TRP A 70 -0.15 12.25 35.61
CA TRP A 70 -0.16 13.58 36.22
C TRP A 70 -1.21 13.70 37.32
N LYS A 71 -2.42 13.20 37.10
CA LYS A 71 -3.48 13.14 38.13
C LYS A 71 -3.00 12.37 39.36
N MET A 72 -2.40 11.19 39.17
CA MET A 72 -1.86 10.39 40.27
C MET A 72 -0.70 11.08 40.99
N TRP A 73 0.16 11.79 40.25
CA TRP A 73 1.25 12.59 40.82
C TRP A 73 0.72 13.72 41.69
N GLU A 74 -0.24 14.51 41.20
CA GLU A 74 -0.86 15.59 41.97
C GLU A 74 -1.54 15.08 43.25
N LEU A 75 -2.23 13.94 43.18
CA LEU A 75 -2.81 13.32 44.38
C LEU A 75 -1.74 12.89 45.39
N SER A 76 -0.57 12.47 44.90
CA SER A 76 0.54 12.04 45.73
C SER A 76 1.38 13.19 46.34
N LYS A 77 1.25 14.42 45.82
CA LYS A 77 1.90 15.65 46.35
C LYS A 77 1.57 15.99 47.81
N ARG A 78 0.66 15.24 48.44
CA ARG A 78 0.39 15.34 49.88
C ARG A 78 1.59 14.88 50.74
N SER A 79 2.62 14.26 50.14
CA SER A 79 3.91 13.94 50.78
C SER A 79 4.93 15.10 50.66
N ARG A 80 5.71 15.37 51.72
CA ARG A 80 6.69 16.48 51.82
C ARG A 80 7.78 16.45 50.74
N GLU A 81 8.14 15.28 50.23
CA GLU A 81 9.17 15.13 49.19
C GLU A 81 8.64 15.48 47.79
N ASP A 82 7.34 15.34 47.58
CA ASP A 82 6.71 15.46 46.26
C ASP A 82 6.30 16.89 45.88
N SER A 83 6.25 17.79 46.86
CA SER A 83 6.03 19.22 46.64
C SER A 83 7.26 19.97 46.09
N LYS A 84 8.43 19.30 46.02
CA LYS A 84 9.70 19.94 45.67
C LYS A 84 9.84 20.29 44.18
N TYR A 85 9.21 19.51 43.30
CA TYR A 85 9.37 19.64 41.86
C TYR A 85 8.13 20.23 41.19
N ARG A 86 8.37 21.10 40.20
CA ARG A 86 7.31 21.63 39.33
C ARG A 86 7.06 20.69 38.17
N ARG A 87 5.86 20.71 37.60
CA ARG A 87 5.47 19.79 36.52
C ARG A 87 6.35 19.95 35.29
N GLU A 88 6.78 21.18 35.01
CA GLU A 88 7.56 21.57 33.84
C GLU A 88 9.02 21.09 33.91
N GLU A 89 9.49 20.69 35.09
CA GLU A 89 10.84 20.17 35.35
C GLU A 89 10.92 18.65 35.22
N LEU A 90 9.79 18.01 34.98
CA LEU A 90 9.62 16.56 35.01
C LEU A 90 9.25 16.04 33.63
N ASP A 91 9.87 14.92 33.25
CA ASP A 91 9.54 14.17 32.04
C ASP A 91 8.97 12.80 32.43
N ILE A 92 8.00 12.32 31.65
CA ILE A 92 7.39 10.99 31.81
C ILE A 92 7.96 10.05 30.76
N LYS A 93 8.37 8.86 31.20
CA LYS A 93 8.68 7.73 30.33
C LYS A 93 7.70 6.60 30.59
N LEU A 94 6.87 6.30 29.59
CA LEU A 94 5.95 5.18 29.62
C LEU A 94 6.66 3.88 29.22
N ASN A 95 6.24 2.77 29.81
CA ASN A 95 6.75 1.44 29.51
C ASN A 95 5.59 0.47 29.29
N TRP A 96 5.46 0.03 28.04
CA TRP A 96 4.38 -0.82 27.56
C TRP A 96 4.67 -2.32 27.61
N LYS A 97 5.81 -2.75 28.17
CA LYS A 97 6.25 -4.16 28.15
C LYS A 97 5.26 -5.14 28.80
N ARG A 98 4.41 -4.68 29.72
CA ARG A 98 3.41 -5.49 30.43
C ARG A 98 1.99 -5.32 29.86
N VAL A 99 1.89 -4.80 28.63
CA VAL A 99 0.63 -4.63 27.91
C VAL A 99 0.63 -5.55 26.71
N ASN A 100 -0.42 -6.35 26.60
CA ASN A 100 -0.66 -7.22 25.46
C ASN A 100 -1.62 -6.57 24.48
N PHE A 101 -1.34 -6.72 23.19
CA PHE A 101 -2.19 -6.26 22.10
C PHE A 101 -2.60 -7.46 21.25
N TRP A 102 -3.89 -7.52 20.93
CA TRP A 102 -4.46 -8.49 20.02
C TRP A 102 -5.19 -7.74 18.91
N GLN A 103 -4.93 -8.12 17.68
CA GLN A 103 -5.62 -7.59 16.51
C GLN A 103 -6.41 -8.70 15.81
N SER A 104 -7.58 -8.36 15.28
CA SER A 104 -8.28 -9.22 14.32
C SER A 104 -7.60 -9.16 12.95
N ASP A 105 -8.03 -10.03 12.05
CA ASP A 105 -7.81 -9.83 10.63
C ASP A 105 -8.57 -8.57 10.15
N ALA A 106 -8.07 -7.95 9.10
CA ALA A 106 -8.69 -6.78 8.49
C ALA A 106 -9.92 -7.20 7.68
N VAL A 107 -11.03 -6.48 7.86
CA VAL A 107 -12.24 -6.66 7.05
C VAL A 107 -12.31 -5.52 6.06
N PHE A 108 -12.27 -5.86 4.76
CA PHE A 108 -12.42 -4.92 3.67
C PHE A 108 -13.88 -4.84 3.25
N THR A 109 -14.38 -3.62 3.11
CA THR A 109 -15.77 -3.34 2.74
C THR A 109 -15.83 -2.30 1.64
N ARG A 110 -16.95 -2.26 0.92
CA ARG A 110 -17.16 -1.38 -0.24
C ARG A 110 -16.01 -1.49 -1.26
N PRO A 111 -15.62 -2.71 -1.68
CA PRO A 111 -14.57 -2.86 -2.67
C PRO A 111 -15.00 -2.17 -3.96
N THR A 112 -14.15 -1.29 -4.44
CA THR A 112 -14.28 -0.59 -5.70
C THR A 112 -13.10 -1.04 -6.55
N GLN A 113 -13.35 -1.98 -7.46
CA GLN A 113 -12.36 -2.39 -8.43
C GLN A 113 -12.59 -1.57 -9.70
N LEU A 114 -11.63 -0.71 -10.00
CA LEU A 114 -11.61 0.04 -11.24
C LEU A 114 -10.56 -0.62 -12.13
N ARG A 115 -11.04 -1.37 -13.12
CA ARG A 115 -10.17 -1.76 -14.23
C ARG A 115 -9.86 -0.48 -15.00
N MET A 116 -8.62 -0.04 -14.95
CA MET A 116 -8.23 1.21 -15.59
C MET A 116 -8.50 1.08 -17.10
N PRO A 117 -9.36 1.95 -17.67
CA PRO A 117 -9.65 1.86 -19.09
C PRO A 117 -8.38 2.27 -19.85
N LYS A 118 -7.92 1.35 -20.70
CA LYS A 118 -6.72 1.37 -21.55
C LYS A 118 -5.51 0.70 -20.92
N SER A 119 -5.30 -0.54 -21.34
CA SER A 119 -3.94 -1.07 -21.54
C SER A 119 -3.09 0.04 -22.14
N GLN A 120 -2.03 0.43 -21.42
CA GLN A 120 -1.18 1.50 -21.90
C GLN A 120 -0.23 0.88 -22.92
N ILE A 121 -0.20 1.41 -24.14
CA ILE A 121 0.85 1.08 -25.11
C ILE A 121 2.13 1.74 -24.61
N LEU A 122 3.10 0.92 -24.24
CA LEU A 122 4.31 1.35 -23.55
C LEU A 122 5.47 1.54 -24.49
N PHE A 123 5.47 0.74 -25.55
CA PHE A 123 6.50 0.70 -26.55
C PHE A 123 5.89 0.23 -27.86
N LYS A 124 6.26 0.89 -28.96
CA LYS A 124 5.85 0.52 -30.31
C LYS A 124 7.10 0.44 -31.18
N THR A 125 7.26 -0.68 -31.87
CA THR A 125 8.32 -0.90 -32.85
C THR A 125 7.73 -1.39 -34.16
N HIS A 126 8.53 -1.35 -35.22
CA HIS A 126 8.14 -1.89 -36.50
C HIS A 126 9.28 -2.68 -37.15
N PHE A 127 8.88 -3.70 -37.89
CA PHE A 127 9.75 -4.58 -38.66
C PHE A 127 9.32 -4.51 -40.11
N SER A 128 10.23 -4.10 -40.99
CA SER A 128 9.94 -3.93 -42.42
C SER A 128 10.75 -4.92 -43.23
N ASN A 129 10.06 -5.77 -43.98
CA ASN A 129 10.67 -6.72 -44.90
C ASN A 129 10.45 -6.27 -46.34
N ASN A 130 11.45 -5.59 -46.90
CA ASN A 130 11.46 -5.11 -48.29
C ASN A 130 12.02 -6.16 -49.27
N THR A 131 12.20 -7.41 -48.83
CA THR A 131 12.75 -8.49 -49.66
C THR A 131 11.65 -9.38 -50.21
N ASP A 132 12.03 -10.28 -51.11
CA ASP A 132 11.11 -11.21 -51.77
C ASP A 132 10.94 -12.53 -50.99
N ARG A 133 11.51 -12.61 -49.78
CA ARG A 133 11.44 -13.80 -48.91
C ARG A 133 11.01 -13.39 -47.51
N GLU A 134 10.35 -14.30 -46.80
CA GLU A 134 10.00 -14.09 -45.39
C GLU A 134 11.26 -13.87 -44.54
N GLN A 135 11.15 -12.99 -43.55
CA GLN A 135 12.21 -12.71 -42.58
C GLN A 135 11.66 -12.88 -41.16
N GLU A 136 12.48 -13.44 -40.28
CA GLU A 136 12.17 -13.57 -38.85
C GLU A 136 13.02 -12.56 -38.07
N TYR A 137 12.38 -11.75 -37.24
CA TYR A 137 13.02 -10.78 -36.36
C TYR A 137 12.82 -11.18 -34.91
N SER A 138 13.85 -11.04 -34.09
CA SER A 138 13.74 -11.24 -32.64
C SER A 138 13.48 -9.90 -31.94
N LEU A 139 12.43 -9.85 -31.15
CA LEU A 139 12.10 -8.74 -30.26
C LEU A 139 12.33 -9.20 -28.81
N HIS A 140 13.27 -8.55 -28.14
CA HIS A 140 13.42 -8.64 -26.69
C HIS A 140 12.98 -7.31 -26.07
N ALA A 141 12.00 -7.34 -25.19
CA ALA A 141 11.48 -6.16 -24.50
C ALA A 141 11.43 -6.39 -23.00
N GLN A 142 11.99 -5.47 -22.23
CA GLN A 142 11.96 -5.49 -20.77
C GLN A 142 11.41 -4.18 -20.23
N ARG A 143 10.60 -4.24 -19.17
CA ARG A 143 10.08 -3.07 -18.48
C ARG A 143 9.92 -3.33 -16.99
N SER A 144 10.13 -2.32 -16.17
CA SER A 144 9.76 -2.35 -14.76
C SER A 144 8.51 -1.50 -14.52
N THR A 145 7.54 -2.04 -13.79
CA THR A 145 6.38 -1.31 -13.26
C THR A 145 6.50 -1.18 -11.74
N THR A 146 5.87 -0.16 -11.18
CA THR A 146 5.79 0.02 -9.72
C THR A 146 4.37 -0.24 -9.27
N THR A 147 4.19 -1.27 -8.46
CA THR A 147 2.97 -1.51 -7.70
C THR A 147 2.97 -0.62 -6.46
N THR A 148 1.86 0.05 -6.18
CA THR A 148 1.71 0.96 -5.04
C THR A 148 0.55 0.51 -4.16
N LEU A 149 0.79 0.42 -2.85
CA LEU A 149 -0.24 0.16 -1.85
C LEU A 149 -0.34 1.35 -0.89
N ASN A 150 -1.47 2.05 -0.91
CA ASN A 150 -1.73 3.16 0.00
C ASN A 150 -2.74 2.74 1.07
N PHE A 151 -2.43 3.06 2.32
CA PHE A 151 -3.31 2.89 3.48
C PHE A 151 -3.44 4.22 4.21
N THR A 152 -4.68 4.61 4.52
CA THR A 152 -4.99 5.87 5.21
C THR A 152 -5.94 5.58 6.35
N PHE A 153 -5.62 6.02 7.57
CA PHE A 153 -6.51 5.85 8.72
C PHE A 153 -7.48 7.02 8.86
N THR A 154 -8.76 6.71 9.03
CA THR A 154 -9.81 7.69 9.36
C THR A 154 -10.13 7.66 10.85
N ARG A 155 -9.99 6.50 11.51
CA ARG A 155 -10.12 6.34 12.96
C ARG A 155 -9.09 5.35 13.48
N GLY A 156 -8.46 5.64 14.59
CA GLY A 156 -7.44 4.76 15.16
C GLY A 156 -6.69 5.43 16.29
N PHE A 157 -5.60 4.82 16.72
CA PHE A 157 -4.78 5.39 17.78
C PHE A 157 -3.31 5.33 17.42
N THR A 158 -2.49 6.07 18.15
CA THR A 158 -1.02 5.94 18.12
C THR A 158 -0.53 5.55 19.51
N LYS A 159 0.63 4.89 19.55
CA LYS A 159 1.33 4.51 20.79
C LYS A 159 2.83 4.60 20.55
N GLU A 160 3.58 5.12 21.51
CA GLU A 160 5.04 5.05 21.65
C GLU A 160 5.85 5.29 20.37
N LYS A 161 5.47 6.16 19.45
CA LYS A 161 6.15 6.35 18.13
C LYS A 161 6.44 5.08 17.29
N GLU A 162 6.18 3.88 17.80
CA GLU A 162 6.55 2.55 17.33
C GLU A 162 5.39 1.59 17.63
N GLY A 163 4.77 1.08 16.57
CA GLY A 163 3.70 0.09 16.67
C GLY A 163 3.00 -0.03 15.32
N CYS A 164 2.73 -1.27 14.90
CA CYS A 164 2.10 -1.55 13.61
C CYS A 164 0.90 -2.48 13.74
N VAL A 165 -0.07 -2.26 12.87
CA VAL A 165 -1.12 -3.22 12.53
C VAL A 165 -0.67 -4.04 11.33
N LYS A 166 -0.92 -5.35 11.39
CA LYS A 166 -0.71 -6.24 10.25
C LYS A 166 -1.99 -6.35 9.44
N LEU A 167 -1.95 -5.94 8.19
CA LEU A 167 -3.09 -6.00 7.26
C LEU A 167 -2.81 -7.08 6.22
N LYS A 168 -3.65 -8.11 6.19
CA LYS A 168 -3.67 -9.10 5.10
C LYS A 168 -4.38 -8.47 3.91
N LEU A 169 -3.80 -8.56 2.72
CA LEU A 169 -4.41 -8.05 1.51
C LEU A 169 -5.58 -8.96 1.07
N PRO A 170 -6.62 -8.41 0.42
CA PRO A 170 -7.68 -9.18 -0.21
C PRO A 170 -7.13 -10.17 -1.24
N ASN A 171 -7.76 -11.34 -1.39
CA ASN A 171 -7.29 -12.41 -2.28
C ASN A 171 -7.30 -11.96 -3.75
N GLU A 172 -8.28 -11.16 -4.14
CA GLU A 172 -8.45 -10.62 -5.49
C GLU A 172 -7.23 -9.81 -5.94
N VAL A 173 -6.59 -9.10 -5.00
CA VAL A 173 -5.39 -8.30 -5.25
C VAL A 173 -4.16 -9.21 -5.37
N LEU A 174 -4.13 -10.31 -4.62
CA LEU A 174 -2.97 -11.20 -4.53
C LEU A 174 -2.87 -12.19 -5.68
N GLU A 175 -4.00 -12.70 -6.16
CA GLU A 175 -4.06 -13.61 -7.31
C GLU A 175 -3.56 -12.93 -8.58
N VAL A 176 -3.77 -11.62 -8.69
CA VAL A 176 -3.49 -10.85 -9.91
C VAL A 176 -2.21 -10.03 -9.80
N GLY A 177 -1.93 -9.40 -8.66
CA GLY A 177 -0.82 -8.46 -8.46
C GLY A 177 0.53 -9.12 -8.21
N GLY A 178 0.87 -10.19 -8.95
CA GLY A 178 2.04 -11.05 -8.76
C GLY A 178 3.27 -10.37 -8.13
N GLY A 179 3.76 -10.92 -7.02
CA GLY A 179 4.91 -10.37 -6.27
C GLY A 179 4.55 -9.49 -5.07
N LEU A 180 3.25 -9.20 -4.86
CA LEU A 180 2.79 -8.55 -3.64
C LEU A 180 2.92 -9.45 -2.40
N ARG A 181 3.38 -8.88 -1.30
CA ARG A 181 3.35 -9.57 0.01
C ARG A 181 1.91 -9.63 0.51
N HIS A 182 1.49 -10.83 0.92
CA HIS A 182 0.17 -11.08 1.51
C HIS A 182 -0.12 -10.20 2.74
N GLU A 183 0.88 -9.95 3.58
CA GLU A 183 0.74 -9.16 4.81
C GLU A 183 1.59 -7.88 4.74
N GLN A 184 0.96 -6.74 5.03
CA GLN A 184 1.59 -5.42 5.15
C GLN A 184 1.59 -4.97 6.61
N ARG A 185 2.70 -4.37 7.05
CA ARG A 185 2.81 -3.78 8.39
C ARG A 185 2.65 -2.27 8.30
N VAL A 186 1.53 -1.76 8.80
CA VAL A 186 1.16 -0.35 8.74
C VAL A 186 1.24 0.24 10.13
N ASP A 187 1.89 1.39 10.30
CA ASP A 187 1.99 2.03 11.61
C ASP A 187 0.61 2.45 12.13
N TYR A 188 0.36 2.25 13.42
CA TYR A 188 -0.94 2.58 14.03
C TYR A 188 -1.29 4.06 13.83
N GLY A 189 -2.45 4.33 13.23
CA GLY A 189 -2.99 5.67 13.04
C GLY A 189 -2.21 6.55 12.05
N ARG A 190 -1.20 5.99 11.37
CA ARG A 190 -0.36 6.70 10.39
C ARG A 190 -0.61 6.17 8.99
N ASP A 191 -0.68 7.08 8.05
CA ASP A 191 -0.86 6.73 6.66
C ASP A 191 0.46 6.14 6.14
N SER A 192 0.36 5.10 5.32
CA SER A 192 1.53 4.38 4.80
C SER A 192 1.38 4.11 3.32
N THR A 193 2.48 4.26 2.60
CA THR A 193 2.59 3.93 1.18
C THR A 193 3.72 2.92 1.00
N PHE A 194 3.40 1.79 0.37
CA PHE A 194 4.38 0.77 0.01
C PHE A 194 4.51 0.73 -1.51
N GLU A 195 5.74 0.67 -2.01
CA GLU A 195 6.03 0.55 -3.43
C GLU A 195 6.85 -0.73 -3.66
N THR A 196 6.45 -1.54 -4.64
CA THR A 196 7.19 -2.74 -5.06
C THR A 196 7.39 -2.68 -6.57
N GLN A 197 8.62 -2.88 -7.02
CA GLN A 197 8.92 -2.93 -8.44
C GLN A 197 8.80 -4.36 -8.96
N MET A 198 8.13 -4.51 -10.10
CA MET A 198 8.03 -5.75 -10.86
C MET A 198 8.65 -5.54 -12.23
N THR A 199 9.50 -6.49 -12.65
CA THR A 199 10.11 -6.47 -13.98
C THR A 199 9.45 -7.50 -14.87
N TRP A 200 8.96 -7.01 -16.00
CA TRP A 200 8.29 -7.70 -17.08
C TRP A 200 9.27 -7.88 -18.23
N SER A 201 9.28 -9.06 -18.85
CA SER A 201 10.13 -9.35 -20.00
C SER A 201 9.34 -10.17 -21.02
N ALA A 202 9.39 -9.77 -22.29
CA ALA A 202 8.82 -10.51 -23.41
C ALA A 202 9.89 -10.74 -24.48
N ASP A 203 10.02 -12.01 -24.87
CA ASP A 203 10.82 -12.46 -26.00
C ASP A 203 9.86 -12.94 -27.09
N SER A 204 9.98 -12.40 -28.30
CA SER A 204 9.08 -12.71 -29.41
C SER A 204 9.85 -12.87 -30.71
N ALA A 205 9.49 -13.89 -31.49
CA ALA A 205 9.95 -14.07 -32.85
C ALA A 205 8.85 -13.61 -33.82
N ILE A 206 9.11 -12.53 -34.55
CA ILE A 206 8.14 -11.88 -35.44
C ILE A 206 8.53 -12.20 -36.87
N ARG A 207 7.70 -12.99 -37.54
CA ARG A 207 7.85 -13.29 -38.96
C ARG A 207 7.13 -12.23 -39.77
N VAL A 208 7.83 -11.64 -40.73
CA VAL A 208 7.30 -10.61 -41.61
C VAL A 208 7.37 -11.12 -43.04
N ALA A 209 6.21 -11.14 -43.70
CA ALA A 209 6.07 -11.59 -45.08
C ALA A 209 6.86 -10.67 -46.04
N PRO A 210 7.20 -11.15 -47.24
CA PRO A 210 7.77 -10.32 -48.30
C PRO A 210 6.96 -9.04 -48.52
N GLN A 211 7.66 -7.95 -48.85
CA GLN A 211 7.06 -6.65 -49.17
C GLN A 211 6.02 -6.16 -48.12
N SER A 212 6.26 -6.45 -46.83
CA SER A 212 5.33 -6.14 -45.74
C SER A 212 6.02 -5.47 -44.55
N ARG A 213 5.21 -4.86 -43.68
CA ARG A 213 5.63 -4.29 -42.40
C ARG A 213 4.75 -4.83 -41.28
N ALA A 214 5.38 -5.25 -40.19
CA ALA A 214 4.71 -5.57 -38.93
C ALA A 214 4.95 -4.46 -37.91
N ASN A 215 3.90 -4.02 -37.22
CA ASN A 215 3.97 -3.14 -36.06
C ASN A 215 3.76 -3.99 -34.81
N ALA A 216 4.71 -3.96 -33.88
CA ALA A 216 4.59 -4.64 -32.60
C ALA A 216 4.47 -3.62 -31.48
N GLU A 217 3.47 -3.80 -30.62
CA GLU A 217 3.15 -2.94 -29.49
C GLU A 217 3.23 -3.76 -28.20
N LEU A 218 4.02 -3.29 -27.24
CA LEU A 218 4.03 -3.85 -25.90
C LEU A 218 3.01 -3.12 -25.05
N CYS A 219 2.07 -3.90 -24.51
CA CYS A 219 0.93 -3.45 -23.76
C CYS A 219 0.98 -4.01 -22.34
N ILE A 220 0.75 -3.16 -21.33
CA ILE A 220 0.51 -3.61 -19.95
C ILE A 220 -0.84 -3.08 -19.51
N THR A 221 -1.61 -3.97 -18.89
CA THR A 221 -2.83 -3.62 -18.18
C THR A 221 -2.53 -3.49 -16.70
N GLU A 222 -3.05 -2.43 -16.09
CA GLU A 222 -2.98 -2.19 -14.65
C GLU A 222 -4.40 -2.09 -14.09
N GLU A 223 -4.56 -2.44 -12.82
CA GLU A 223 -5.81 -2.31 -12.09
C GLU A 223 -5.63 -1.43 -10.86
N GLU A 224 -6.74 -0.78 -10.47
CA GLU A 224 -6.86 -0.10 -9.20
C GLU A 224 -7.89 -0.81 -8.32
N TYR A 225 -7.50 -1.02 -7.06
CA TYR A 225 -8.37 -1.56 -6.03
C TYR A 225 -8.51 -0.53 -4.90
N GLY A 226 -9.73 -0.08 -4.64
CA GLY A 226 -10.07 0.77 -3.50
C GLY A 226 -11.01 0.05 -2.54
N ALA A 227 -10.82 0.19 -1.23
CA ALA A 227 -11.78 -0.31 -0.24
C ALA A 227 -11.66 0.46 1.07
N ASP A 228 -12.67 0.38 1.92
CA ASP A 228 -12.51 0.70 3.33
C ASP A 228 -12.06 -0.54 4.09
N PHE A 229 -11.23 -0.37 5.10
CA PHE A 229 -10.81 -1.45 5.97
C PHE A 229 -11.18 -1.15 7.43
N SER A 230 -11.43 -2.21 8.18
CA SER A 230 -11.61 -2.16 9.63
C SER A 230 -10.79 -3.24 10.33
N VAL A 231 -10.20 -2.90 11.47
CA VAL A 231 -9.44 -3.83 12.31
C VAL A 231 -9.86 -3.64 13.75
N GLU A 232 -10.33 -4.71 14.39
CA GLU A 232 -10.57 -4.68 15.84
C GLU A 232 -9.25 -4.88 16.57
N VAL A 233 -8.97 -3.99 17.53
CA VAL A 233 -7.82 -4.08 18.41
C VAL A 233 -8.31 -4.17 19.85
N ARG A 234 -7.78 -5.15 20.58
CA ARG A 234 -7.99 -5.35 22.00
C ARG A 234 -6.66 -5.26 22.72
N PHE A 235 -6.63 -4.62 23.87
CA PHE A 235 -5.43 -4.56 24.69
C PHE A 235 -5.76 -4.59 26.17
N SER A 236 -4.88 -5.23 26.95
CA SER A 236 -5.01 -5.34 28.40
C SER A 236 -3.65 -5.51 29.05
N GLY A 237 -3.60 -5.31 30.36
CA GLY A 237 -2.39 -5.39 31.16
C GLY A 237 -2.10 -4.08 31.85
N ARG A 238 -0.85 -3.97 32.33
CA ARG A 238 -0.43 -2.86 33.17
C ARG A 238 0.61 -2.00 32.47
N ILE A 239 0.42 -0.70 32.58
CA ILE A 239 1.39 0.28 32.15
C ILE A 239 2.22 0.72 33.35
N SER A 240 3.52 0.87 33.17
CA SER A 240 4.36 1.57 34.13
C SER A 240 4.87 2.90 33.58
N ALA A 241 4.93 3.89 34.45
CA ALA A 241 5.40 5.23 34.15
C ALA A 241 6.53 5.60 35.11
N MET A 242 7.65 6.05 34.55
CA MET A 242 8.76 6.61 35.31
C MET A 242 8.75 8.12 35.13
N ILE A 243 8.75 8.85 36.24
CA ILE A 243 8.86 10.30 36.28
C ILE A 243 10.30 10.62 36.66
N SER A 244 11.01 11.36 35.80
CA SER A 244 12.39 11.81 36.03
C SER A 244 12.48 13.32 35.98
N THR A 245 13.46 13.91 36.65
CA THR A 245 13.78 15.33 36.45
C THR A 245 14.54 15.49 35.16
N ARG A 246 14.21 16.53 34.38
CA ARG A 246 14.85 16.80 33.07
C ARG A 246 16.38 17.00 33.18
N ASN A 247 16.85 17.40 34.35
CA ASN A 247 18.26 17.67 34.63
C ASN A 247 19.05 16.46 35.17
N ASN A 248 18.39 15.34 35.49
CA ASN A 248 19.06 14.13 35.95
C ASN A 248 18.58 12.91 35.17
N THR A 249 19.22 12.69 34.03
CA THR A 249 18.89 11.64 33.06
C THR A 249 19.22 10.22 33.53
N GLY A 250 19.89 10.06 34.67
CA GLY A 250 20.36 8.76 35.18
C GLY A 250 19.43 8.07 36.19
N GLY A 251 18.45 8.77 36.77
CA GLY A 251 17.57 8.24 37.81
C GLY A 251 16.11 8.67 37.64
N TYR A 252 15.18 7.80 38.03
CA TYR A 252 13.77 8.18 38.14
C TYR A 252 13.49 8.69 39.54
N TYR A 253 12.74 9.78 39.62
CA TYR A 253 12.27 10.36 40.88
C TYR A 253 11.05 9.59 41.39
N LYS A 254 10.18 9.12 40.50
CA LYS A 254 8.98 8.38 40.90
C LYS A 254 8.59 7.29 39.90
N TYR A 255 8.10 6.18 40.43
CA TYR A 255 7.53 5.07 39.66
C TYR A 255 6.03 4.97 39.92
N MET A 256 5.26 4.80 38.86
CA MET A 256 3.82 4.55 38.93
C MET A 256 3.46 3.36 38.06
N GLU A 257 2.45 2.61 38.49
CA GLU A 257 1.91 1.49 37.74
C GLU A 257 0.39 1.53 37.79
N GLY A 258 -0.25 1.29 36.67
CA GLY A 258 -1.71 1.30 36.55
C GLY A 258 -2.20 0.23 35.60
N ASP A 259 -3.40 -0.26 35.88
CA ASP A 259 -4.13 -1.16 34.99
C ASP A 259 -4.81 -0.37 33.87
N LEU A 260 -4.65 -0.80 32.61
CA LEU A 260 -5.18 -0.05 31.46
C LEU A 260 -6.70 0.02 31.45
N ALA A 261 -7.42 -1.04 31.83
CA ALA A 261 -8.88 -1.00 31.85
C ALA A 261 -9.39 0.03 32.88
N THR A 262 -8.72 0.11 34.04
CA THR A 262 -9.02 1.11 35.07
C THR A 262 -8.72 2.53 34.57
N ILE A 263 -7.56 2.75 33.95
CA ILE A 263 -7.15 4.06 33.39
C ILE A 263 -8.15 4.53 32.33
N PHE A 264 -8.51 3.66 31.39
CA PHE A 264 -9.46 4.01 30.33
C PHE A 264 -10.87 4.21 30.88
N SER A 265 -11.29 3.44 31.88
CA SER A 265 -12.59 3.64 32.54
C SER A 265 -12.68 5.02 33.19
N ASP A 266 -11.62 5.46 33.90
CA ASP A 266 -11.55 6.80 34.48
C ASP A 266 -11.50 7.89 33.40
N ALA A 267 -10.73 7.68 32.32
CA ALA A 267 -10.65 8.61 31.20
C ALA A 267 -12.00 8.80 30.48
N LEU A 268 -12.75 7.71 30.28
CA LEU A 268 -14.09 7.74 29.66
C LEU A 268 -15.11 8.44 30.56
N ARG A 269 -15.07 8.21 31.88
CA ARG A 269 -15.97 8.85 32.86
C ARG A 269 -15.69 10.33 33.04
N SER A 270 -14.41 10.73 33.00
CA SER A 270 -13.97 12.11 33.19
C SER A 270 -14.13 13.00 31.95
N GLY A 271 -14.63 12.44 30.84
CA GLY A 271 -14.79 13.21 29.60
C GLY A 271 -13.46 13.59 28.96
N ASN A 272 -12.39 12.81 29.19
CA ASN A 272 -11.11 13.02 28.52
C ASN A 272 -11.34 12.88 27.00
N SER A 273 -11.22 13.99 26.27
CA SER A 273 -11.65 14.11 24.87
C SER A 273 -11.04 13.05 23.95
N GLY A 274 -9.81 12.59 24.25
CA GLY A 274 -9.15 11.51 23.51
C GLY A 274 -9.82 10.15 23.68
N ALA A 275 -10.37 9.82 24.85
CA ALA A 275 -11.04 8.54 25.09
C ALA A 275 -12.55 8.59 24.79
N SER A 276 -13.17 9.75 25.02
CA SER A 276 -14.62 9.91 25.20
C SER A 276 -15.45 10.00 23.90
N GLY A 277 -14.81 9.90 22.73
CA GLY A 277 -15.48 9.98 21.42
C GLY A 277 -16.14 8.69 20.93
N GLY A 278 -16.51 7.77 21.83
CA GLY A 278 -17.00 6.42 21.46
C GLY A 278 -15.93 5.57 20.75
N GLN A 279 -14.66 5.95 20.87
CA GLN A 279 -13.55 5.27 20.22
C GLN A 279 -13.16 3.96 20.92
N PHE A 280 -13.21 3.99 22.24
CA PHE A 280 -12.76 2.92 23.12
C PHE A 280 -13.93 2.44 23.97
N GLU A 281 -13.94 1.14 24.23
CA GLU A 281 -14.87 0.48 25.14
C GLU A 281 -14.05 -0.34 26.13
N VAL A 282 -14.40 -0.27 27.42
CA VAL A 282 -13.77 -1.13 28.43
C VAL A 282 -14.72 -2.29 28.73
N HIS A 283 -14.25 -3.50 28.49
CA HIS A 283 -14.96 -4.72 28.87
C HIS A 283 -14.55 -5.13 30.29
N GLU A 284 -15.35 -4.73 31.27
CA GLU A 284 -15.07 -4.93 32.71
C GLU A 284 -14.80 -6.39 33.11
N PRO A 285 -15.54 -7.41 32.63
CA PRO A 285 -15.29 -8.79 33.04
C PRO A 285 -13.91 -9.32 32.68
N THR A 286 -13.33 -8.85 31.57
CA THR A 286 -12.02 -9.29 31.08
C THR A 286 -10.93 -8.24 31.27
N GLN A 287 -11.25 -7.10 31.89
CA GLN A 287 -10.35 -5.95 32.06
C GLN A 287 -9.61 -5.62 30.75
N THR A 288 -10.36 -5.56 29.65
CA THR A 288 -9.81 -5.38 28.30
C THR A 288 -10.37 -4.12 27.68
N VAL A 289 -9.51 -3.31 27.07
CA VAL A 289 -9.92 -2.16 26.26
C VAL A 289 -10.06 -2.61 24.81
N ARG A 290 -11.18 -2.30 24.18
CA ARG A 290 -11.51 -2.61 22.79
C ARG A 290 -11.63 -1.32 21.99
N THR A 291 -11.14 -1.34 20.75
CA THR A 291 -11.32 -0.27 19.79
C THR A 291 -11.35 -0.84 18.38
N VAL A 292 -11.95 -0.10 17.45
CA VAL A 292 -11.96 -0.44 16.03
C VAL A 292 -11.22 0.66 15.29
N MET A 293 -10.15 0.26 14.60
CA MET A 293 -9.45 1.10 13.65
C MET A 293 -10.16 1.04 12.30
N LEU A 294 -10.36 2.20 11.68
CA LEU A 294 -11.00 2.34 10.39
C LEU A 294 -10.07 3.10 9.45
N GLY A 295 -10.12 2.74 8.18
CA GLY A 295 -9.36 3.44 7.16
C GLY A 295 -9.80 3.09 5.77
N LYS A 296 -9.05 3.63 4.80
CA LYS A 296 -9.21 3.40 3.38
C LYS A 296 -7.92 2.88 2.79
N CYS A 297 -8.03 2.04 1.78
CA CYS A 297 -6.90 1.60 1.00
C CYS A 297 -7.12 1.89 -0.49
N ALA A 298 -6.03 2.19 -1.18
CA ALA A 298 -5.99 2.38 -2.62
C ALA A 298 -4.72 1.73 -3.17
N PHE A 299 -4.91 0.68 -3.98
CA PHE A 299 -3.84 -0.12 -4.54
C PHE A 299 -3.83 0.05 -6.05
N ARG A 300 -2.62 0.04 -6.64
CA ARG A 300 -2.42 0.01 -8.09
C ARG A 300 -1.36 -1.04 -8.41
N TYR A 301 -1.70 -1.99 -9.27
CA TYR A 301 -0.83 -3.11 -9.62
C TYR A 301 -0.99 -3.51 -11.08
N GLY A 302 0.09 -4.03 -11.68
CA GLY A 302 0.06 -4.60 -13.03
C GLY A 302 -0.61 -5.98 -13.02
N ILE A 303 -1.45 -6.25 -14.02
CA ILE A 303 -2.21 -7.51 -14.11
C ILE A 303 -1.72 -8.41 -15.24
N GLU A 304 -1.28 -7.82 -16.36
CA GLU A 304 -1.03 -8.56 -17.59
C GLU A 304 -0.08 -7.78 -18.50
N GLN A 305 0.79 -8.52 -19.18
CA GLN A 305 1.61 -8.05 -20.29
C GLN A 305 1.25 -8.83 -21.55
N HIS A 306 1.04 -8.13 -22.68
CA HIS A 306 0.90 -8.76 -23.99
C HIS A 306 1.61 -7.97 -25.08
N VAL A 307 1.99 -8.67 -26.16
CA VAL A 307 2.53 -8.07 -27.38
C VAL A 307 1.46 -8.14 -28.45
N HIS A 308 0.97 -6.98 -28.89
CA HIS A 308 0.04 -6.85 -30.00
C HIS A 308 0.82 -6.67 -31.31
N VAL A 309 0.52 -7.46 -32.34
CA VAL A 309 1.22 -7.39 -33.63
C VAL A 309 0.21 -7.21 -34.77
N GLU A 310 0.41 -6.17 -35.56
CA GLU A 310 -0.38 -5.90 -36.77
C GLU A 310 0.53 -5.89 -38.00
N GLN A 311 0.14 -6.57 -39.07
CA GLN A 311 0.94 -6.62 -40.30
C GLN A 311 0.14 -6.12 -41.50
N GLY A 312 0.80 -5.27 -42.32
CA GLY A 312 0.24 -4.72 -43.55
C GLY A 312 1.27 -4.69 -44.68
N LYS A 313 0.82 -4.55 -45.93
CA LYS A 313 1.73 -4.40 -47.08
C LYS A 313 2.44 -3.05 -47.04
N LEU A 314 3.69 -3.00 -47.50
CA LEU A 314 4.44 -1.75 -47.58
C LEU A 314 3.77 -0.71 -48.50
N ALA A 315 3.17 -1.16 -49.61
CA ALA A 315 2.48 -0.30 -50.57
C ALA A 315 1.25 0.41 -49.98
N ASP A 316 0.55 -0.25 -49.05
CA ASP A 316 -0.67 0.28 -48.42
C ASP A 316 -0.35 1.35 -47.34
N LEU A 317 0.92 1.45 -46.93
CA LEU A 317 1.39 2.38 -45.89
C LEU A 317 1.97 3.68 -46.47
N SER A 318 2.29 3.73 -47.77
CA SER A 318 2.75 4.95 -48.46
C SER A 318 1.64 5.94 -48.82
N SER A 319 0.36 5.53 -48.76
CA SER A 319 -0.78 6.37 -49.12
C SER A 319 -1.38 7.18 -47.95
N ASN A 320 -0.95 6.94 -46.71
CA ASN A 320 -1.53 7.56 -45.50
C ASN A 320 -0.59 8.54 -44.76
N VAL A 321 0.44 9.09 -45.42
CA VAL A 321 1.17 10.25 -44.87
C VAL A 321 0.36 11.51 -45.16
N THR A 322 -0.71 11.74 -44.40
CA THR A 322 -1.18 13.11 -44.18
C THR A 322 -0.12 13.85 -43.39
N ASN A 323 0.41 14.93 -43.97
CA ASN A 323 1.36 15.88 -43.38
C ASN A 323 0.78 16.67 -42.19
N GLU A 324 -0.06 16.06 -41.35
CA GLU A 324 -0.45 16.70 -40.10
C GLU A 324 0.58 16.34 -39.01
N PRO A 325 1.13 17.35 -38.31
CA PRO A 325 1.95 17.08 -37.14
C PRO A 325 1.11 16.26 -36.14
N PRO A 326 1.72 15.31 -35.40
CA PRO A 326 0.99 14.56 -34.40
C PRO A 326 0.25 15.54 -33.49
N PRO A 327 -1.04 15.31 -33.17
CA PRO A 327 -1.78 16.20 -32.30
C PRO A 327 -0.97 16.33 -31.01
N ARG A 328 -0.51 17.55 -30.72
CA ARG A 328 0.14 17.84 -29.45
C ARG A 328 -0.83 17.38 -28.37
N TYR A 329 -0.38 16.44 -27.55
CA TYR A 329 -1.09 16.02 -26.36
C TYR A 329 -1.47 17.29 -25.56
N ARG A 330 -2.75 17.65 -25.61
CA ARG A 330 -3.34 18.66 -24.73
C ARG A 330 -4.09 17.87 -23.66
N PRO A 331 -3.62 17.88 -22.39
CA PRO A 331 -4.41 17.31 -21.31
C PRO A 331 -5.76 18.04 -21.29
N VAL A 332 -6.84 17.28 -21.44
CA VAL A 332 -8.19 17.79 -21.27
C VAL A 332 -8.44 17.78 -19.76
N PHE A 333 -8.29 18.94 -19.14
CA PHE A 333 -8.78 19.17 -17.79
C PHE A 333 -10.30 19.30 -17.87
N VAL A 334 -11.02 18.26 -17.46
CA VAL A 334 -12.46 18.35 -17.22
C VAL A 334 -12.63 19.07 -15.89
N SER A 335 -12.90 20.38 -15.93
CA SER A 335 -13.40 21.11 -14.78
C SER A 335 -14.86 20.71 -14.58
N HIS A 336 -15.13 19.90 -13.55
CA HIS A 336 -16.50 19.77 -13.05
C HIS A 336 -16.84 21.08 -12.33
N GLU A 337 -17.68 21.90 -12.96
CA GLU A 337 -18.39 22.97 -12.26
C GLU A 337 -19.42 22.35 -11.32
N ASN A 338 -19.42 22.86 -10.09
CA ASN A 338 -20.34 22.52 -9.02
C ASN A 338 -21.80 22.74 -9.45
N HIS A 339 -22.64 21.77 -9.10
CA HIS A 339 -24.03 22.06 -8.70
C HIS A 339 -24.36 21.34 -7.40
#